data_AF-A0A833VXQ1-F1
#
_entry.id   AF-A0A833VXQ1-F1
#
_cell.length_a   1.000
_cell.length_b   1.000
_cell.length_c   1.000
_cell.angle_alpha   90.00
_cell.angle_beta   90.00
_cell.angle_gamma   90.00
#
_symmetry.space_group_name_H-M   'P 1'
#
loop_
_entity.id
_entity.type
_entity.pdbx_description
1 polymer ?
#
loop_
_entity_poly.entity_id
_entity_poly.type
_entity_poly.pdbx_seq_one_letter_code
_entity_poly.pdbx_strand_id
1 'polypeptide(L)'
;MLNSAMNEREIQCQNLDDFTKKIHQEIVEITSSLNWTMESIKADNDNMLVCPYESSHQISKKMLYRHLECCQWKQEGYNEFDIPLPESNLPSNSYSSIKLDSKMQNSILQQEKEKHPTLKIG
;
A
#
# COMPACT_ATOMS: atom_id res chain seq x y z
N MET A 1 46.79 -17.45 -14.04
CA MET A 1 45.44 -17.73 -13.50
C MET A 1 44.66 -16.47 -13.18
N LEU A 2 45.22 -15.44 -12.49
CA LEU A 2 44.51 -14.19 -12.18
C LEU A 2 43.92 -13.45 -13.41
N ASN A 3 44.68 -13.34 -14.52
CA ASN A 3 44.20 -12.64 -15.72
C ASN A 3 43.00 -13.32 -16.40
N SER A 4 42.82 -14.64 -16.22
CA SER A 4 41.67 -15.36 -16.79
C SER A 4 40.39 -15.05 -16.02
N ALA A 5 40.47 -14.99 -14.68
CA ALA A 5 39.34 -14.66 -13.82
C ALA A 5 38.90 -13.18 -13.96
N MET A 6 39.85 -12.27 -14.20
CA MET A 6 39.51 -10.86 -14.49
C MET A 6 38.81 -10.72 -15.85
N ASN A 7 39.26 -11.45 -16.86
CA ASN A 7 38.65 -11.46 -18.19
C ASN A 7 37.23 -12.08 -18.16
N GLU A 8 37.02 -13.15 -17.40
CA GLU A 8 35.68 -13.72 -17.18
C GLU A 8 34.71 -12.73 -16.54
N ARG A 9 35.16 -11.96 -15.54
CA ARG A 9 34.32 -10.92 -14.94
C ARG A 9 33.99 -9.78 -15.90
N GLU A 10 34.95 -9.37 -16.72
CA GLU A 10 34.74 -8.33 -17.73
C GLU A 10 33.72 -8.78 -18.77
N ILE A 11 33.81 -10.03 -19.24
CA ILE A 11 32.81 -10.63 -20.14
C ILE A 11 31.43 -10.68 -19.47
N GLN A 12 31.34 -11.07 -18.20
CA GLN A 12 30.07 -11.09 -17.47
C GLN A 12 29.46 -9.68 -17.35
N CYS A 13 30.27 -8.67 -17.04
CA CYS A 13 29.82 -7.28 -16.98
C CYS A 13 29.31 -6.81 -18.36
N GLN A 14 30.03 -7.14 -19.43
CA GLN A 14 29.61 -6.78 -20.79
C GLN A 14 28.28 -7.45 -21.16
N ASN A 15 28.12 -8.73 -20.85
CA ASN A 15 26.87 -9.46 -21.11
C ASN A 15 25.67 -8.85 -20.37
N LEU A 16 25.87 -8.41 -19.12
CA LEU A 16 24.81 -7.75 -18.33
C LEU A 16 24.45 -6.37 -18.92
N ASP A 17 25.45 -5.62 -19.38
CA ASP A 17 25.23 -4.31 -20.01
C ASP A 17 24.49 -4.45 -21.34
N ASP A 18 24.93 -5.38 -22.20
CA ASP A 18 24.29 -5.68 -23.48
C ASP A 18 22.85 -6.17 -23.29
N PHE A 19 22.62 -7.04 -22.30
CA PHE A 19 21.28 -7.49 -21.93
C PHE A 19 20.39 -6.32 -21.48
N THR A 20 20.92 -5.46 -20.60
CA THR A 20 20.16 -4.31 -20.08
C THR A 20 19.80 -3.33 -21.20
N LYS A 21 20.73 -3.06 -22.13
CA LYS A 21 20.48 -2.24 -23.32
C LYS A 21 19.42 -2.84 -24.23
N LYS A 22 19.46 -4.16 -24.46
CA LYS A 22 18.46 -4.86 -25.27
C LYS A 22 17.07 -4.74 -24.66
N ILE A 23 16.92 -5.02 -23.36
CA ILE A 23 15.64 -4.92 -22.66
C ILE A 23 15.13 -3.47 -22.67
N HIS A 24 16.01 -2.49 -22.46
CA HIS A 24 15.64 -1.09 -22.53
C HIS A 24 15.07 -0.72 -23.91
N GLN A 25 15.73 -1.17 -24.98
CA GLN A 25 15.27 -0.94 -26.35
C GLN A 25 13.90 -1.58 -26.62
N GLU A 26 13.68 -2.83 -26.19
CA GLU A 26 12.39 -3.51 -26.31
C GLU A 26 11.27 -2.75 -25.59
N ILE A 27 11.54 -2.23 -24.38
CA ILE A 27 10.58 -1.40 -23.64
C ILE A 27 10.27 -0.11 -24.40
N VAL A 28 11.29 0.57 -24.95
CA VAL A 28 11.11 1.79 -25.73
C VAL A 28 10.27 1.53 -26.99
N GLU A 29 10.50 0.43 -27.68
CA GLU A 29 9.73 0.05 -28.88
C GLU A 29 8.26 -0.24 -28.55
N ILE A 30 8.00 -1.04 -27.50
CA ILE A 30 6.65 -1.35 -27.03
C ILE A 30 5.91 -0.07 -26.64
N THR A 31 6.54 0.78 -25.82
CA THR A 31 5.91 2.01 -25.34
C THR A 31 5.65 3.00 -26.47
N SER A 32 6.59 3.14 -27.41
CA SER A 32 6.41 3.96 -28.61
C SER A 32 5.26 3.46 -29.50
N SER A 33 5.07 2.14 -29.60
CA SER A 33 3.94 1.55 -30.36
C SER A 33 2.57 1.93 -29.77
N LEU A 34 2.53 2.27 -28.47
CA LEU A 34 1.35 2.76 -27.75
C LEU A 34 1.24 4.29 -27.75
N ASN A 35 2.12 4.99 -28.48
CA ASN A 35 2.30 6.45 -28.42
C ASN A 35 2.64 6.97 -27.01
N TRP A 36 3.31 6.16 -26.19
CA TRP A 36 3.81 6.56 -24.88
C TRP A 36 5.30 6.88 -24.95
N THR A 37 5.75 7.79 -24.09
CA THR A 37 7.18 8.05 -23.87
C THR A 37 7.60 7.57 -22.49
N MET A 38 8.89 7.27 -22.30
CA MET A 38 9.41 6.85 -20.99
C MET A 38 9.17 7.93 -19.91
N GLU A 39 9.22 9.19 -20.31
CA GLU A 39 8.92 10.35 -19.45
C GLU A 39 7.45 10.39 -19.07
N SER A 40 6.53 10.10 -20.00
CA SER A 40 5.09 10.07 -19.71
C SER A 40 4.71 8.97 -18.71
N ILE A 41 5.43 7.84 -18.72
CA ILE A 41 5.26 6.75 -17.76
C ILE A 41 5.81 7.15 -16.38
N LYS A 42 6.95 7.86 -16.35
CA LYS A 42 7.55 8.35 -15.10
C LYS A 42 6.77 9.51 -14.47
N ALA A 43 6.16 10.39 -15.28
CA ALA A 43 5.43 11.55 -14.79
C ALA A 43 4.21 11.20 -13.93
N ASP A 44 3.64 9.99 -14.09
CA ASP A 44 2.50 9.54 -13.27
C ASP A 44 2.92 9.18 -11.83
N ASN A 45 4.21 8.98 -11.56
CA ASN A 45 4.72 8.69 -10.21
C ASN A 45 4.68 9.90 -9.26
N ASP A 46 4.72 11.14 -9.76
CA ASP A 46 4.66 12.34 -8.89
C ASP A 46 3.28 12.53 -8.21
N ASN A 47 2.29 11.73 -8.61
CA ASN A 47 0.96 11.69 -8.00
C ASN A 47 0.72 10.42 -7.18
N MET A 48 1.76 9.64 -6.91
CA MET A 48 1.68 8.44 -6.08
C MET A 48 1.92 8.79 -4.61
N LEU A 49 1.01 8.32 -3.75
CA LEU A 49 1.06 8.44 -2.30
C LEU A 49 1.21 7.05 -1.70
N VAL A 50 1.90 6.96 -0.57
CA VAL A 50 2.00 5.71 0.20
C VAL A 50 0.73 5.55 1.05
N CYS A 51 0.16 4.35 1.08
CA CYS A 51 -1.00 4.07 1.93
C CYS A 51 -0.64 4.18 3.42
N PRO A 52 -1.48 4.82 4.26
CA PRO A 52 -1.25 4.87 5.71
C PRO A 52 -1.47 3.52 6.41
N TYR A 53 -2.21 2.60 5.79
CA TYR A 53 -2.52 1.28 6.35
C TYR A 53 -1.49 0.21 5.97
N GLU A 54 -0.91 0.31 4.77
CA GLU A 54 0.05 -0.66 4.23
C GLU A 54 1.17 0.04 3.43
N SER A 55 2.39 0.06 3.99
CA SER A 55 3.50 0.83 3.40
C SER A 55 3.99 0.32 2.03
N SER A 56 3.58 -0.88 1.63
CA SER A 56 3.89 -1.46 0.33
C SER A 56 3.00 -0.90 -0.80
N HIS A 57 1.87 -0.28 -0.46
CA HIS A 57 0.93 0.25 -1.45
C HIS A 57 1.32 1.65 -1.90
N GLN A 58 1.50 1.82 -3.21
CA GLN A 58 1.55 3.12 -3.87
C GLN A 58 0.25 3.39 -4.61
N ILE A 59 -0.37 4.54 -4.34
CA ILE A 59 -1.72 4.87 -4.78
C ILE A 59 -1.71 6.21 -5.48
N SER A 60 -2.32 6.29 -6.65
CA SER A 60 -2.50 7.59 -7.30
C SER A 60 -3.50 8.44 -6.51
N LYS A 61 -3.28 9.77 -6.44
CA LYS A 61 -4.18 10.72 -5.76
C LYS A 61 -5.66 10.54 -6.17
N LYS A 62 -5.92 10.22 -7.44
CA LYS A 62 -7.27 10.00 -7.98
C LYS A 62 -7.98 8.80 -7.33
N MET A 63 -7.23 7.78 -6.93
CA MET A 63 -7.75 6.53 -6.37
C MET A 63 -7.67 6.46 -4.85
N LEU A 64 -7.12 7.50 -4.21
CA LEU A 64 -6.81 7.50 -2.78
C LEU A 64 -8.04 7.17 -1.93
N TYR A 65 -9.15 7.89 -2.08
CA TYR A 65 -10.33 7.70 -1.23
C TYR A 65 -10.90 6.28 -1.33
N ARG A 66 -11.06 5.77 -2.55
CA ARG A 66 -11.55 4.40 -2.78
C ARG A 66 -10.59 3.35 -2.21
N HIS A 67 -9.28 3.58 -2.35
CA HIS A 67 -8.29 2.68 -1.79
C HIS A 67 -8.35 2.68 -0.26
N LEU A 68 -8.41 3.85 0.38
CA LEU A 68 -8.39 3.97 1.84
C LEU A 68 -9.56 3.20 2.47
N GLU A 69 -10.76 3.34 1.91
CA GLU A 69 -11.94 2.60 2.37
C GLU A 69 -11.72 1.09 2.30
N CYS A 70 -11.36 0.56 1.12
CA CYS A 70 -11.13 -0.89 0.98
C CYS A 70 -9.95 -1.41 1.80
N CYS A 71 -8.88 -0.63 1.92
CA CYS A 71 -7.66 -1.05 2.60
C CYS A 71 -7.86 -1.06 4.13
N GLN A 72 -8.59 -0.07 4.67
CA GLN A 72 -8.97 -0.06 6.08
C GLN A 72 -9.80 -1.30 6.42
N TRP A 73 -10.81 -1.60 5.61
CA TRP A 73 -11.67 -2.76 5.79
C TRP A 73 -10.88 -4.07 5.82
N LYS A 74 -9.96 -4.25 4.86
CA LYS A 74 -9.08 -5.42 4.84
C LYS A 74 -8.19 -5.51 6.09
N GLN A 75 -7.66 -4.39 6.57
CA GLN A 75 -6.85 -4.35 7.78
C GLN A 75 -7.66 -4.73 9.03
N GLU A 76 -8.94 -4.37 9.06
CA GLU A 76 -9.89 -4.73 10.13
C GLU A 76 -10.41 -6.17 10.00
N GLY A 77 -10.03 -6.89 8.93
CA GLY A 77 -10.36 -8.31 8.71
C GLY A 77 -11.58 -8.56 7.82
N TYR A 78 -12.14 -7.52 7.21
CA TYR A 78 -13.23 -7.62 6.25
C TYR A 78 -12.73 -7.97 4.84
N ASN A 79 -13.63 -8.52 4.02
CA ASN A 79 -13.40 -8.92 2.64
C ASN A 79 -14.44 -8.28 1.69
N GLU A 80 -14.29 -8.53 0.39
CA GLU A 80 -15.15 -7.95 -0.65
C GLU A 80 -16.62 -8.40 -0.62
N PHE A 81 -16.95 -9.45 0.15
CA PHE A 81 -18.32 -9.94 0.34
C PHE A 81 -18.99 -9.32 1.57
N ASP A 82 -18.25 -8.63 2.42
CA ASP A 82 -18.81 -7.96 3.59
C ASP A 82 -19.57 -6.70 3.16
N ILE A 83 -20.81 -6.59 3.62
CA ILE A 83 -21.71 -5.50 3.25
C ILE A 83 -21.71 -4.47 4.39
N PRO A 84 -21.41 -3.19 4.11
CA PRO A 84 -21.55 -2.12 5.09
C PRO A 84 -22.96 -2.04 5.62
N LEU A 85 -23.06 -2.09 6.94
CA LEU A 85 -24.29 -1.68 7.60
C LEU A 85 -24.49 -0.18 7.36
N PRO A 86 -25.74 0.27 7.14
CA PRO A 86 -26.01 1.68 6.94
C PRO A 86 -25.60 2.47 8.18
N GLU A 87 -25.07 3.69 7.98
CA GLU A 87 -24.82 4.59 9.10
C GLU A 87 -26.11 4.86 9.88
N SER A 88 -25.97 5.02 11.19
CA SER A 88 -27.10 5.36 12.03
C SER A 88 -27.65 6.73 11.64
N ASN A 89 -28.94 6.79 11.32
CA ASN A 89 -29.66 8.03 11.11
C ASN A 89 -30.15 8.66 12.44
N LEU A 90 -29.81 8.06 13.58
CA LEU A 90 -30.20 8.56 14.88
C LEU A 90 -29.29 9.72 15.30
N PRO A 91 -29.85 10.77 15.91
CA PRO A 91 -29.04 11.82 16.54
C PRO A 91 -28.10 11.24 17.59
N SER A 92 -26.91 11.83 17.74
CA SER A 92 -25.91 11.40 18.73
C SER A 92 -26.39 11.47 20.19
N ASN A 93 -27.52 12.16 20.45
CA ASN A 93 -28.17 12.23 21.75
C ASN A 93 -29.39 11.32 21.90
N SER A 94 -29.66 10.44 20.94
CA SER A 94 -30.79 9.51 20.97
C SER A 94 -30.75 8.62 22.22
N TYR A 95 -31.91 8.34 22.81
CA TYR A 95 -32.03 7.40 23.93
C TYR A 95 -31.67 5.96 23.54
N SER A 96 -31.68 5.65 22.24
CA SER A 96 -31.24 4.35 21.70
C SER A 96 -29.73 4.31 21.39
N SER A 97 -28.98 5.36 21.74
CA SER A 97 -27.52 5.37 21.59
C SER A 97 -26.83 4.97 22.90
N ILE A 98 -25.76 4.18 22.80
CA ILE A 98 -24.85 3.94 23.92
C ILE A 98 -23.75 5.00 23.85
N LYS A 99 -23.55 5.73 24.95
CA LYS A 99 -22.51 6.75 25.05
C LYS A 99 -21.38 6.24 25.93
N LEU A 100 -20.19 6.16 25.35
CA LEU A 100 -18.96 5.85 26.06
C LEU A 100 -18.05 7.07 25.94
N ASP A 101 -17.86 7.77 27.05
CA ASP A 101 -16.86 8.83 27.09
C ASP A 101 -15.44 8.25 27.09
N SER A 102 -14.45 9.06 26.72
CA SER A 102 -13.07 8.61 26.60
C SER A 102 -12.51 8.06 27.91
N LYS A 103 -12.97 8.56 29.06
CA LYS A 103 -12.50 8.07 30.37
C LYS A 103 -13.03 6.66 30.60
N MET A 104 -14.33 6.45 30.40
CA MET A 104 -14.98 5.15 30.54
C MET A 104 -14.42 4.12 29.55
N GLN A 105 -14.20 4.51 28.29
CA GLN A 105 -13.57 3.67 27.28
C GLN A 105 -12.17 3.21 27.72
N ASN A 106 -11.32 4.14 28.17
CA ASN A 106 -9.97 3.82 28.63
C ASN A 106 -9.97 2.89 29.84
N SER A 107 -10.88 3.11 30.80
CA SER A 107 -11.01 2.24 31.97
C SER A 107 -11.40 0.81 31.58
N ILE A 108 -12.33 0.64 30.64
CA ILE A 108 -12.72 -0.69 30.13
C ILE A 108 -11.52 -1.37 29.46
N LEU A 109 -10.82 -0.67 28.58
CA LEU A 109 -9.65 -1.20 27.87
C LEU A 109 -8.53 -1.61 28.83
N GLN A 110 -8.25 -0.81 29.86
CA GLN A 110 -7.25 -1.14 30.88
C GLN A 110 -7.64 -2.40 31.66
N GLN A 111 -8.88 -2.50 32.11
CA GLN A 111 -9.36 -3.66 32.86
C GLN A 111 -9.24 -4.97 32.06
N GLU A 112 -9.54 -4.94 30.76
CA GLU A 112 -9.40 -6.12 29.91
C GLU A 112 -7.94 -6.46 29.59
N LYS A 113 -7.07 -5.46 29.44
CA LYS A 113 -5.63 -5.69 29.29
C LYS A 113 -5.01 -6.35 30.52
N GLU A 114 -5.47 -6.03 31.73
CA GLU A 114 -5.04 -6.70 32.96
C GLU A 114 -5.37 -8.20 32.94
N LYS A 115 -6.55 -8.56 32.42
CA LYS A 115 -6.98 -9.97 32.28
C LYS A 115 -6.30 -10.68 31.10
N HIS A 116 -6.01 -9.94 30.04
CA HIS A 116 -5.43 -10.45 28.79
C HIS A 116 -4.20 -9.62 28.39
N PRO A 117 -3.01 -9.90 28.97
CA PRO A 117 -1.81 -9.05 28.79
C PRO A 117 -1.30 -8.93 27.35
N THR A 118 -1.67 -9.86 26.47
CA THR A 118 -1.32 -9.84 25.05
C THR A 118 -2.16 -8.87 24.22
N LEU A 119 -3.24 -8.34 24.80
CA LEU A 119 -4.16 -7.42 24.14
C LEU A 119 -3.48 -6.05 23.99
N LYS A 120 -3.34 -5.62 22.73
CA LYS A 120 -2.84 -4.28 22.40
C LYS A 120 -4.00 -3.30 22.47
N ILE A 121 -4.04 -2.52 23.55
CA ILE A 121 -4.87 -1.31 23.60
C ILE A 121 -4.09 -0.17 22.95
N GLY A 122 -4.76 0.63 22.14
CA GLY A 122 -4.18 1.71 21.33
C GLY A 122 -3.40 2.75 22.13
#